data_AF-A0A950MKX7-F1
#
_entry.id   AF-A0A950MKX7-F1
#
_cell.length_a   1.000
_cell.length_b   1.000
_cell.length_c   1.000
_cell.angle_alpha   90.00
_cell.angle_beta   90.00
_cell.angle_gamma   90.00
#
_symmetry.space_group_name_H-M   'P 1'
#
loop_
_entity.id
_entity.type
_entity.pdbx_description
1 polymer ?
#
loop_
_entity_poly.entity_id
_entity_poly.type
_entity_poly.pdbx_seq_one_letter_code
_entity_poly.pdbx_strand_id
1 'polypeptide(L)' 'MLTDALRMVSLSDTGMVRDLNEDSVTLRPELGVAVLADGMGGYNAGEVASSMAVSTVADGLVQNWTS' A
#
# COMPACT_ATOMS: atom_id res chain seq x y z
N MET A 1 -18.83 -9.85 -3.76
CA MET A 1 -17.60 -9.13 -3.36
C MET A 1 -17.79 -7.66 -3.68
N LEU A 2 -17.12 -6.75 -2.97
CA LEU A 2 -17.30 -5.30 -3.16
C LEU A 2 -16.73 -4.78 -4.50
N THR A 3 -16.06 -5.64 -5.26
CA THR A 3 -15.40 -5.34 -6.54
C THR A 3 -16.33 -4.67 -7.57
N ASP A 4 -17.62 -5.00 -7.58
CA ASP A 4 -18.62 -4.40 -8.49
C ASP A 4 -19.26 -3.10 -7.95
N ALA A 5 -19.11 -2.85 -6.64
CA ALA A 5 -19.65 -1.68 -5.96
C ALA A 5 -18.60 -0.57 -5.80
N LEU A 6 -17.31 -0.91 -5.76
CA LEU A 6 -16.22 0.00 -5.45
C LEU A 6 -15.05 -0.19 -6.41
N ARG A 7 -14.89 0.75 -7.35
CA ARG A 7 -13.74 0.82 -8.24
C ARG A 7 -12.60 1.58 -7.56
N MET A 8 -11.46 0.93 -7.38
CA MET A 8 -10.26 1.53 -6.82
C MET A 8 -9.14 1.60 -7.88
N VAL A 9 -8.36 2.67 -7.83
CA VAL A 9 -7.17 2.87 -8.67
C VAL A 9 -6.09 3.54 -7.82
N SER A 10 -4.83 3.25 -8.10
CA SER A 10 -3.69 3.89 -7.44
C SER A 10 -2.65 4.31 -8.46
N LEU A 11 -1.96 5.41 -8.15
CA LEU A 11 -0.85 5.95 -8.90
C LEU A 11 0.07 6.64 -7.90
N SER A 12 1.37 6.41 -8.01
CA SER A 12 2.38 7.11 -7.21
C SER A 12 3.54 7.52 -8.13
N ASP A 13 4.20 8.61 -7.77
CA ASP A 13 5.29 9.22 -8.52
C ASP A 13 6.37 9.68 -7.54
N THR A 14 7.64 9.47 -7.89
CA THR A 14 8.78 9.87 -7.05
C THR A 14 8.86 11.39 -6.84
N GLY A 15 8.28 12.16 -7.76
CA GLY A 15 8.47 13.60 -7.86
C GLY A 15 9.84 13.96 -8.43
N MET A 16 10.17 15.25 -8.35
CA MET A 16 11.37 15.81 -9.00
C MET A 16 12.61 15.91 -8.08
N VAL A 17 12.45 15.65 -6.77
CA VAL A 17 13.47 15.96 -5.76
C VAL A 17 14.10 14.73 -5.14
N ARG A 18 13.34 13.63 -5.00
CA ARG A 18 13.83 12.40 -4.39
C ARG A 18 14.42 11.49 -5.45
N ASP A 19 15.46 10.74 -5.10
CA ASP A 19 16.05 9.72 -5.98
C ASP A 19 15.20 8.44 -6.04
N LEU A 20 14.46 8.16 -4.96
CA LEU A 20 13.65 6.96 -4.81
C LEU A 20 12.27 7.31 -4.28
N ASN A 21 11.26 6.63 -4.81
CA ASN A 21 9.91 6.68 -4.28
C ASN A 21 9.82 5.76 -3.07
N GLU A 22 9.57 6.34 -1.91
CA GLU A 22 9.42 5.62 -0.65
C GLU A 22 7.94 5.37 -0.32
N ASP A 23 7.00 5.81 -1.17
CA ASP A 23 5.58 5.50 -1.07
C ASP A 23 5.29 4.08 -1.60
N SER A 24 4.51 3.33 -0.84
CA SER A 24 3.96 2.03 -1.25
C SER A 24 2.45 2.02 -1.08
N VAL A 25 1.73 1.45 -2.05
CA VAL A 25 0.26 1.37 -2.02
C VAL A 25 -0.22 -0.01 -2.43
N THR A 26 -1.25 -0.52 -1.77
CA THR A 26 -1.94 -1.76 -2.16
C THR A 26 -3.45 -1.59 -2.10
N LEU A 27 -4.15 -2.18 -3.06
CA LEU A 27 -5.61 -2.11 -3.17
C LEU A 27 -6.20 -3.51 -3.06
N ARG A 28 -7.25 -3.65 -2.26
CA ARG A 28 -8.05 -4.87 -2.10
C ARG A 28 -9.53 -4.54 -2.31
N PRO A 29 -9.97 -4.28 -3.56
CA PRO A 29 -11.33 -3.85 -3.86
C PRO A 29 -12.39 -4.87 -3.42
N GLU A 30 -12.04 -6.15 -3.39
CA GLU A 30 -12.92 -7.22 -2.93
C GLU A 30 -13.29 -7.11 -1.44
N LEU A 31 -12.39 -6.50 -0.65
CA LEU A 31 -12.58 -6.20 0.78
C LEU A 31 -12.98 -4.74 1.03
N GLY A 32 -12.97 -3.90 0.00
CA GLY A 32 -13.16 -2.46 0.16
C GLY A 32 -12.01 -1.76 0.89
N VAL A 33 -10.79 -2.30 0.82
CA VAL A 33 -9.62 -1.79 1.55
C VAL A 33 -8.57 -1.21 0.59
N ALA A 34 -7.97 -0.08 0.98
CA ALA A 34 -6.77 0.47 0.39
C ALA A 34 -5.76 0.80 1.51
N VAL A 35 -4.49 0.51 1.28
CA VAL A 35 -3.40 0.78 2.24
C VAL A 35 -2.33 1.60 1.54
N LEU A 36 -1.90 2.69 2.16
CA LEU A 36 -0.80 3.56 1.73
C LEU A 36 0.19 3.69 2.88
N ALA A 37 1.48 3.54 2.59
CA ALA A 37 2.57 3.79 3.52
C ALA A 37 3.63 4.67 2.88
N ASP A 38 4.10 5.68 3.62
CA ASP A 38 5.21 6.57 3.26
C ASP A 38 6.44 6.13 4.06
N GLY A 39 7.50 5.74 3.36
CA GLY A 39 8.77 5.37 3.97
C GLY A 39 9.51 6.62 4.43
N MET A 40 9.82 6.70 5.73
CA MET A 40 10.59 7.83 6.28
C MET A 40 12.00 7.90 5.65
N GLY A 41 12.18 8.81 4.71
CA GLY A 41 13.46 8.99 4.05
C GLY A 41 14.57 9.56 4.92
N GLY A 42 15.80 9.21 4.56
CA GLY A 42 17.01 9.52 5.34
C GLY A 42 17.51 8.34 6.19
N TYR A 43 16.76 7.24 6.25
CA TYR A 43 17.23 5.94 6.71
C TYR A 43 17.41 5.00 5.50
N ASN A 44 18.41 4.11 5.54
CA ASN A 44 18.53 3.08 4.50
C ASN A 44 17.25 2.23 4.48
N ALA A 45 16.68 2.03 3.29
CA ALA A 45 15.56 1.13 3.01
C ALA A 45 14.15 1.61 3.39
N GLY A 46 13.86 2.92 3.28
CA GLY A 46 12.50 3.47 3.49
C GLY A 46 11.46 2.86 2.56
N GLU A 47 11.83 2.57 1.31
CA GLU A 47 11.03 1.84 0.32
C GLU A 47 10.71 0.41 0.75
N VAL A 48 11.64 -0.25 1.44
CA VAL A 48 11.42 -1.62 1.94
C VAL A 48 10.46 -1.58 3.12
N ALA A 49 10.64 -0.62 4.02
CA ALA A 49 9.76 -0.44 5.18
C ALA A 49 8.31 -0.16 4.76
N SER A 50 8.09 0.75 3.80
CA SER A 50 6.75 1.06 3.31
C SER A 50 6.10 -0.12 2.58
N SER A 51 6.88 -0.85 1.77
CA SER A 51 6.42 -2.07 1.09
C SER A 51 6.01 -3.18 2.06
N MET A 52 6.83 -3.43 3.09
CA MET A 52 6.49 -4.39 4.14
C MET A 52 5.24 -3.99 4.90
N ALA A 53 5.07 -2.69 5.20
CA ALA A 53 3.91 -2.19 5.91
C ALA A 53 2.61 -2.45 5.14
N VAL A 54 2.54 -2.09 3.85
CA VAL A 54 1.34 -2.31 3.05
C VAL A 54 1.02 -3.79 2.87
N SER A 55 2.03 -4.64 2.67
CA SER A 55 1.83 -6.10 2.55
C SER A 55 1.29 -6.69 3.85
N THR A 56 1.93 -6.38 4.98
CA THR A 56 1.58 -6.94 6.29
C THR A 56 0.15 -6.59 6.68
N VAL A 57 -0.25 -5.33 6.49
CA VAL A 57 -1.60 -4.87 6.80
C VAL A 57 -2.62 -5.54 5.89
N ALA A 58 -2.35 -5.58 4.57
CA ALA A 58 -3.28 -6.18 3.63
C ALA A 58 -3.47 -7.69 3.89
N ASP A 59 -2.38 -8.42 4.13
CA ASP A 59 -2.44 -9.86 4.40
C ASP A 59 -3.15 -10.17 5.72
N GLY A 60 -2.88 -9.39 6.77
CA GLY A 60 -3.58 -9.53 8.05
C GLY A 60 -5.09 -9.25 7.95
N LEU A 61 -5.48 -8.28 7.12
CA LEU A 61 -6.89 -7.97 6.89
C LEU A 61 -7.60 -9.08 6.09
N VAL A 62 -6.93 -9.74 5.14
CA VAL A 62 -7.50 -10.91 4.45
C VAL A 62 -7.75 -12.05 5.41
N GLN A 63 -6.75 -12.43 6.20
CA GLN A 63 -6.82 -13.61 7.05
C GLN A 63 -8.00 -13.52 8.03
N ASN A 64 -8.24 -12.32 8.58
CA ASN A 64 -9.34 -12.06 9.50
C ASN A 64 -10.70 -11.93 8.79
N TRP A 65 -10.74 -11.59 7.51
CA TRP A 65 -11.99 -11.48 6.75
C TRP A 65 -12.51 -12.84 6.29
N THR A 66 -11.61 -13.80 6.03
CA THR A 66 -11.97 -15.17 5.61
C THR A 66 -12.21 -16.15 6.77
N SER A 67 -12.01 -15.73 8.01
CA SER A 67 -12.29 -16.52 9.23
C SER A 67 -13.69 -16.22 9.77
#